data_AF-A0A496N5F6-F1
#
_entry.id   AF-A0A496N5F6-F1
#
_cell.length_a   1.000
_cell.length_b   1.000
_cell.length_c   1.000
_cell.angle_alpha   90.00
_cell.angle_beta   90.00
_cell.angle_gamma   90.00
#
_symmetry.space_group_name_H-M   'P 1'
#
loop_
_entity.id
_entity.type
_entity.pdbx_description
1 polymer ?
#
loop_
_entity_poly.entity_id
_entity_poly.type
_entity_poly.pdbx_seq_one_letter_code
_entity_poly.pdbx_strand_id
1 'polypeptide(L)' 'MKNNLIKYSGLVILLVNLTACGTIINLGKGDYTAYGGVRNDFNVIQDGGVLGVLAVLDLPLSFVFDTLILPVTLSK' A
#
# COMPACT_ATOMS: atom_id res chain seq x y z
N MET A 1 16.64 4.63 -28.14
CA MET A 1 15.73 3.59 -27.59
C MET A 1 16.10 3.08 -26.20
N LYS A 2 17.39 2.86 -25.87
CA LYS A 2 17.83 2.28 -24.57
C LYS A 2 17.41 3.08 -23.32
N ASN A 3 17.44 4.42 -23.40
CA ASN A 3 17.03 5.30 -22.29
C ASN A 3 15.55 5.21 -21.92
N ASN A 4 14.67 4.99 -22.91
CA ASN A 4 13.23 4.92 -22.66
C ASN A 4 12.88 3.59 -21.96
N LEU A 5 13.58 2.51 -22.32
CA LEU A 5 13.40 1.20 -21.68
C LEU A 5 13.72 1.25 -20.18
N ILE A 6 14.79 1.95 -19.79
CA ILE A 6 15.16 2.14 -18.38
C ILE A 6 14.10 2.97 -17.65
N LYS A 7 13.58 4.03 -18.28
CA LYS A 7 12.50 4.85 -17.71
C LYS A 7 11.23 4.05 -17.48
N TYR A 8 10.81 3.24 -18.45
CA TYR A 8 9.63 2.38 -18.31
C TYR A 8 9.86 1.27 -17.29
N SER A 9 11.04 0.67 -17.24
CA SER A 9 11.37 -0.37 -16.25
C SER A 9 11.38 0.20 -14.84
N GLY A 10 11.92 1.42 -14.64
CA GLY A 10 11.86 2.11 -13.36
C GLY A 10 10.42 2.44 -12.94
N LEU A 11 9.58 2.88 -13.88
CA LEU A 11 8.17 3.14 -13.64
C LEU A 11 7.40 1.87 -13.23
N VAL A 12 7.64 0.74 -13.90
CA VAL A 12 7.03 -0.55 -13.55
C VAL A 12 7.48 -1.04 -12.18
N ILE A 13 8.78 -0.94 -11.87
CA ILE A 13 9.29 -1.29 -10.53
C ILE A 13 8.63 -0.42 -9.46
N LEU A 14 8.49 0.87 -9.71
CA LEU A 14 7.87 1.81 -8.78
C LEU A 14 6.37 1.52 -8.59
N LEU A 15 5.66 1.19 -9.68
CA LEU A 15 4.25 0.75 -9.64
C LEU A 15 4.07 -0.60 -8.92
N VAL A 16 5.02 -1.51 -9.02
CA VAL A 16 5.00 -2.82 -8.34
C VAL A 16 5.39 -2.71 -6.86
N ASN A 17 6.11 -1.65 -6.47
CA ASN A 17 6.41 -1.38 -5.05
C ASN A 17 5.40 -0.41 -4.40
N LEU A 18 4.57 0.29 -5.18
CA LEU A 18 3.36 1.03 -4.74
C LEU A 18 2.15 0.09 -4.85
N THR A 19 2.13 -1.01 -4.11
CA THR A 19 0.99 -1.94 -4.14
C THR A 19 0.34 -2.06 -2.78
N ALA A 20 -0.06 -0.94 -2.15
CA ALA A 20 -0.91 -0.90 -0.95
C ALA A 20 -0.66 -2.08 -0.02
N CYS A 21 0.62 -2.27 0.33
CA CYS A 21 1.12 -3.53 0.87
C CYS A 21 0.44 -3.80 2.21
N GLY A 22 0.18 -2.74 2.99
CA GLY A 22 -0.64 -2.76 4.18
C GLY A 22 -2.03 -3.35 3.94
N THR A 23 -2.76 -2.89 2.92
CA THR A 23 -4.12 -3.38 2.62
C THR A 23 -4.11 -4.85 2.15
N ILE A 24 -3.18 -5.23 1.27
CA ILE A 24 -3.09 -6.61 0.76
C ILE A 24 -2.74 -7.57 1.90
N ILE A 25 -1.79 -7.20 2.77
CA ILE A 25 -1.39 -8.02 3.93
C ILE A 25 -2.55 -8.18 4.90
N ASN A 26 -3.31 -7.12 5.18
CA ASN A 26 -4.47 -7.20 6.09
C ASN A 26 -5.56 -8.11 5.53
N LEU A 27 -5.90 -7.96 4.24
CA LEU A 27 -6.86 -8.83 3.57
C LEU A 27 -6.41 -10.29 3.54
N GLY A 28 -5.13 -10.54 3.28
CA GLY A 28 -4.55 -11.89 3.28
C GLY A 28 -4.57 -12.56 4.66
N LYS A 29 -4.49 -11.77 5.74
CA LYS A 29 -4.65 -12.25 7.13
C LYS A 29 -6.12 -12.42 7.55
N GLY A 30 -7.06 -12.07 6.68
CA GLY A 30 -8.49 -12.11 6.98
C GLY A 30 -8.96 -10.98 7.92
N ASP A 31 -8.18 -9.92 8.03
CA ASP A 31 -8.55 -8.71 8.78
C ASP A 31 -9.31 -7.75 7.86
N TYR A 32 -10.63 -7.70 8.05
CA TYR A 32 -11.56 -6.84 7.31
C TYR A 32 -11.90 -5.56 8.07
N THR A 33 -11.03 -5.10 8.97
CA THR A 33 -11.22 -3.81 9.60
C THR A 33 -11.24 -2.69 8.56
N ALA A 34 -12.23 -1.80 8.68
CA ALA A 34 -12.29 -0.61 7.84
C ALA A 34 -11.01 0.21 8.02
N TYR A 35 -10.37 0.58 6.90
CA TYR A 35 -9.07 1.26 6.89
C TYR A 35 -7.93 0.48 7.56
N GLY A 36 -7.99 -0.85 7.55
CA GLY A 36 -6.96 -1.69 8.17
C GLY A 36 -5.57 -1.53 7.55
N GLY A 37 -5.49 -1.35 6.22
CA GLY A 37 -4.23 -1.10 5.53
C GLY A 37 -3.59 0.23 5.91
N VAL A 38 -4.39 1.31 5.93
CA VAL A 38 -3.96 2.63 6.39
C VAL A 38 -3.47 2.59 7.83
N ARG A 39 -4.16 1.86 8.71
CA ARG A 39 -3.78 1.75 10.12
C ARG A 39 -2.47 0.98 10.30
N ASN A 40 -2.26 -0.06 9.51
CA ASN A 40 -1.01 -0.80 9.49
C ASN A 40 0.15 0.08 9.00
N ASP A 41 -0.04 0.84 7.91
CA ASP A 41 0.99 1.74 7.40
C ASP A 41 1.30 2.85 8.41
N PHE A 42 0.30 3.38 9.12
CA PHE A 42 0.51 4.32 10.21
C PHE A 42 1.36 3.75 11.35
N ASN A 43 1.14 2.49 11.74
CA ASN A 43 1.95 1.84 12.76
C ASN A 43 3.41 1.70 12.29
N VAL A 44 3.63 1.29 11.04
CA VAL A 44 4.98 1.19 10.44
C VAL A 44 5.66 2.56 10.36
N ILE A 45 4.92 3.63 10.11
CA ILE A 45 5.43 5.01 10.14
C ILE A 45 5.85 5.40 11.57
N GLN A 46 5.04 5.04 12.58
CA GLN A 46 5.36 5.31 13.99
C GLN A 46 6.56 4.52 14.49
N ASP A 47 6.75 3.28 14.02
CA ASP A 47 7.91 2.45 14.33
C ASP A 47 9.20 2.99 13.68
N GLY A 48 9.07 3.78 12.61
CA GLY A 48 10.17 4.52 11.99
C GLY A 48 11.13 3.66 11.16
N GLY A 49 12.29 4.24 10.83
CA GLY A 49 13.31 3.60 10.00
C GLY A 49 13.03 3.64 8.49
N VAL A 50 13.78 2.82 7.73
CA VAL A 50 13.69 2.79 6.26
C VAL A 50 12.31 2.33 5.77
N LEU A 51 11.68 1.43 6.51
CA LEU A 51 10.34 0.93 6.21
C LEU A 51 9.26 1.99 6.48
N GLY A 52 9.45 2.85 7.49
CA GLY A 52 8.55 3.98 7.75
C GLY A 52 8.50 4.97 6.58
N VAL A 53 9.64 5.28 5.95
CA VAL A 53 9.68 6.15 4.76
C VAL A 53 8.91 5.54 3.60
N LEU A 54 9.02 4.21 3.41
CA LEU A 54 8.28 3.50 2.38
C LEU A 54 6.77 3.47 2.68
N ALA A 55 6.39 3.30 3.95
CA ALA A 55 5.00 3.33 4.39
C ALA A 55 4.36 4.72 4.21
N VAL A 56 5.10 5.82 4.39
CA VAL A 56 4.58 7.17 4.06
C VAL A 56 4.21 7.29 2.57
N LEU A 57 4.99 6.65 1.69
CA LEU A 57 4.72 6.67 0.26
C LEU A 57 3.54 5.75 -0.12
N ASP A 58 3.35 4.65 0.61
CA ASP A 58 2.28 3.68 0.34
C ASP A 58 0.94 4.08 0.98
N LEU A 59 0.96 4.91 2.04
CA LEU A 59 -0.23 5.33 2.79
C LEU A 59 -1.35 5.98 1.95
N PRO A 60 -1.08 6.89 1.00
CA PRO A 60 -2.11 7.43 0.12
C PRO A 60 -2.76 6.34 -0.74
N LEU A 61 -1.97 5.34 -1.15
CA LEU A 61 -2.43 4.25 -1.99
C LEU A 61 -3.26 3.24 -1.18
N SER A 62 -2.79 2.89 0.02
CA SER A 62 -3.56 2.10 1.00
C SER A 62 -4.87 2.79 1.38
N PHE A 63 -4.91 4.12 1.45
CA PHE A 63 -6.15 4.86 1.68
C PHE A 63 -7.15 4.72 0.52
N VAL A 64 -6.68 4.87 -0.72
CA VAL A 64 -7.54 4.66 -1.90
C VAL A 64 -8.03 3.22 -1.96
N PHE A 65 -7.15 2.24 -1.73
CA PHE A 65 -7.49 0.83 -1.83
C PHE A 65 -8.41 0.36 -0.70
N ASP A 66 -8.17 0.80 0.54
CA ASP A 66 -9.09 0.57 1.66
C ASP A 66 -10.45 1.20 1.38
N THR A 67 -10.50 2.40 0.78
CA THR A 67 -11.76 3.05 0.39
C THR A 67 -12.51 2.26 -0.69
N LEU A 68 -11.79 1.68 -1.66
CA LEU A 68 -12.39 0.82 -2.68
C LEU A 68 -12.95 -0.49 -2.10
N ILE A 69 -12.31 -0.99 -1.04
CA ILE A 69 -12.66 -2.26 -0.38
C ILE A 69 -13.64 -2.04 0.79
N LEU A 70 -13.97 -0.79 1.15
CA LEU A 70 -14.97 -0.45 2.16
C LEU A 70 -16.28 -1.25 2.05
N PRO A 71 -16.89 -1.42 0.85
CA PRO A 71 -18.11 -2.20 0.73
C PRO A 71 -17.94 -3.65 1.17
N VAL A 72 -16.77 -4.24 0.93
CA VAL A 72 -16.43 -5.62 1.32
C VAL A 72 -16.11 -5.70 2.81
N THR A 73 -15.34 -4.74 3.34
CA THR A 73 -15.00 -4.72 4.78
C THR A 73 -16.21 -4.45 5.67
N LEU A 74 -17.19 -3.66 5.20
CA LEU A 74 -18.41 -3.35 5.96
C LEU A 74 -19.52 -4.40 5.80
N SER A 75 -19.43 -5.27 4.79
CA SER A 75 -20.41 -6.35 4.54
C SER A 75 -20.03 -7.68 5.18
N LYS A 76 -18.90 -7.74 5.89
CA LYS A 76 -18.41 -8.92 6.62
C LYS A 76 -18.59 -8.72 8.11
#